data_AF-A0AAN6S0E5-F1
#
_entry.id   AF-A0AAN6S0E5-F1
#
_cell.length_a   1.000
_cell.length_b   1.000
_cell.length_c   1.000
_cell.angle_alpha   90.00
_cell.angle_beta   90.00
_cell.angle_gamma   90.00
#
_symmetry.space_group_name_H-M   'P 1'
#
loop_
_entity.id
_entity.type
_entity.pdbx_description
1 polymer ?
#
loop_
_entity_poly.entity_id
_entity_poly.type
_entity_poly.pdbx_seq_one_letter_code
_entity_poly.pdbx_strand_id
1 'polypeptide(L)'
;MEQPGIYIVPPYAAGPRGKRALRYTRRSPVTPATMFTPVDPHMTPDEHFPLQTVFAPNRPAYPRFVNRYDSREMLLVVDGSCVNNGRYSDAKGGCSFMFKGSASGNTHKQVPITLPLVGKAATDTPSGNVAFQLEAEGPTGESLPHTSNRAKLRAVIAALQFRPWDAEGWRRVVILTDLEYIVDGATAWMPRWVKRRWRKPHRGGAYLNRDLWEELQHRIDELRENGCEVAFWLARDNRKGESQFIAQAKAAAKQAARAVPDAQLEKFTKLCGIMV
;
A
#
# COMPACT_ATOMS: atom_id res chain seq x y z
N MET A 1 2.71 -17.59 23.47
CA MET A 1 2.22 -16.23 23.16
C MET A 1 3.20 -15.61 22.19
N GLU A 2 2.91 -15.64 20.90
CA GLU A 2 3.75 -14.99 19.89
C GLU A 2 3.43 -13.48 19.88
N GLN A 3 4.45 -12.64 19.84
CA GLN A 3 4.29 -11.18 19.88
C GLN A 3 3.78 -10.64 18.52
N PRO A 4 2.90 -9.63 18.51
CA PRO A 4 2.50 -8.95 17.28
C PRO A 4 3.74 -8.36 16.59
N GLY A 5 3.90 -8.61 15.29
CA GLY A 5 5.12 -8.21 14.57
C GLY A 5 4.93 -8.06 13.07
N ILE A 6 5.84 -7.32 12.43
CA ILE A 6 5.94 -7.24 10.97
C ILE A 6 7.12 -8.10 10.55
N TYR A 7 6.87 -9.09 9.70
CA TYR A 7 7.89 -9.92 9.10
C TYR A 7 8.26 -9.36 7.73
N ILE A 8 9.55 -9.18 7.53
CA ILE A 8 10.13 -8.86 6.24
C ILE A 8 10.46 -10.19 5.57
N VAL A 9 9.72 -10.55 4.54
CA VAL A 9 10.02 -11.74 3.75
C VAL A 9 10.92 -11.30 2.58
N PRO A 10 12.15 -11.85 2.47
CA PRO A 10 13.00 -11.62 1.31
C PRO A 10 12.22 -11.97 0.03
N PRO A 11 12.48 -11.28 -1.09
CA PRO A 11 11.92 -11.72 -2.35
C PRO A 11 12.45 -13.13 -2.59
N TYR A 12 11.56 -14.12 -2.56
CA TYR A 12 11.82 -15.54 -2.83
C TYR A 12 12.62 -16.31 -1.76
N ALA A 13 11.99 -16.60 -0.61
CA ALA A 13 12.33 -17.82 0.13
C ALA A 13 11.84 -19.04 -0.68
N ALA A 14 12.77 -19.72 -1.35
CA ALA A 14 12.49 -20.90 -2.15
C ALA A 14 11.97 -22.05 -1.27
N GLY A 15 10.69 -22.42 -1.44
CA GLY A 15 10.27 -23.77 -1.07
C GLY A 15 10.99 -24.82 -1.92
N PRO A 16 11.03 -26.10 -1.51
CA PRO A 16 11.83 -27.17 -2.15
C PRO A 16 11.48 -27.49 -3.61
N ARG A 17 10.47 -26.82 -4.19
CA ARG A 17 10.21 -26.79 -5.62
C ARG A 17 10.44 -25.37 -6.11
N GLY A 18 11.65 -25.10 -6.61
CA GLY A 18 12.00 -23.82 -7.23
C GLY A 18 10.99 -23.44 -8.30
N LYS A 19 10.13 -22.45 -8.02
CA LYS A 19 9.18 -21.92 -8.99
C LYS A 19 9.90 -20.84 -9.80
N ARG A 20 10.00 -21.07 -11.12
CA ARG A 20 10.59 -20.16 -12.12
C ARG A 20 10.07 -18.73 -11.95
N ALA A 21 10.94 -17.74 -12.11
CA ALA A 21 10.59 -16.33 -12.31
C ALA A 21 9.32 -16.25 -13.17
N LEU A 22 8.27 -15.66 -12.61
CA LEU A 22 6.97 -15.54 -13.27
C LEU A 22 7.18 -14.76 -14.57
N ARG A 23 7.24 -15.45 -15.70
CA ARG A 23 7.17 -14.81 -17.02
C ARG A 23 5.78 -14.18 -17.12
N TYR A 24 5.70 -12.87 -16.94
CA TYR A 24 4.53 -11.97 -17.03
C TYR A 24 3.82 -11.99 -18.41
N THR A 25 3.41 -13.17 -18.88
CA THR A 25 2.85 -13.39 -20.22
C THR A 25 1.57 -14.23 -20.25
N ARG A 26 0.99 -14.55 -19.08
CA ARG A 26 -0.26 -15.33 -19.02
C ARG A 26 -1.40 -14.59 -19.71
N ARG A 27 -2.23 -15.34 -20.43
CA ARG A 27 -3.48 -14.90 -21.09
C ARG A 27 -4.58 -14.68 -20.03
N SER A 28 -4.31 -13.90 -18.98
CA SER A 28 -5.33 -13.59 -17.98
C SER A 28 -6.28 -12.52 -18.53
N PRO A 29 -7.61 -12.66 -18.35
CA PRO A 29 -8.54 -11.57 -18.62
C PRO A 29 -8.12 -10.35 -17.80
N VAL A 30 -7.88 -9.22 -18.47
CA VAL A 30 -7.49 -7.98 -17.80
C VAL A 30 -8.76 -7.31 -17.29
N THR A 31 -9.12 -7.57 -16.04
CA THR A 31 -10.14 -6.77 -15.37
C THR A 31 -9.43 -5.64 -14.61
N PRO A 32 -9.76 -4.36 -14.87
CA PRO A 32 -9.09 -3.25 -14.22
C PRO A 32 -9.46 -3.14 -12.74
N ALA A 33 -8.63 -2.47 -11.95
CA ALA A 33 -9.09 -1.93 -10.67
C ALA A 33 -10.21 -0.91 -10.91
N THR A 34 -11.10 -0.75 -9.93
CA THR A 34 -12.26 0.14 -10.07
C THR A 34 -12.01 1.49 -9.40
N MET A 35 -12.77 2.50 -9.81
CA MET A 35 -12.85 3.76 -9.10
C MET A 35 -13.87 3.63 -7.98
N PHE A 36 -13.48 3.99 -6.76
CA PHE A 36 -14.43 4.14 -5.67
C PHE A 36 -15.17 5.47 -5.82
N THR A 37 -16.49 5.43 -5.69
CA THR A 37 -17.34 6.62 -5.67
C THR A 37 -18.04 6.67 -4.32
N PRO A 38 -17.79 7.69 -3.48
CA PRO A 38 -18.46 7.80 -2.20
C PRO A 38 -19.97 7.97 -2.43
N VAL A 39 -20.76 7.23 -1.63
CA VAL A 39 -22.23 7.33 -1.63
C VAL A 39 -22.69 8.77 -1.41
N ASP A 40 -22.05 9.47 -0.49
CA ASP A 40 -22.21 10.90 -0.29
C ASP A 40 -20.91 11.64 -0.68
N PRO A 41 -20.91 12.44 -1.77
CA PRO A 41 -19.74 13.20 -2.22
C PRO A 41 -19.25 14.27 -1.23
N HIS A 42 -20.09 14.67 -0.27
CA HIS A 42 -19.77 15.69 0.73
C HIS A 42 -19.14 15.12 2.00
N MET A 43 -19.23 13.80 2.21
CA MET A 43 -18.60 13.14 3.35
C MET A 43 -17.09 13.09 3.19
N THR A 44 -16.38 13.33 4.28
CA THR A 44 -14.95 13.09 4.36
C THR A 44 -14.65 11.57 4.37
N PRO A 45 -13.41 11.15 4.06
CA PRO A 45 -13.05 9.74 4.14
C PRO A 45 -13.23 9.10 5.52
N ASP A 46 -13.00 9.86 6.60
CA ASP A 46 -13.22 9.41 7.98
C ASP A 46 -14.71 9.31 8.34
N GLU A 47 -15.56 10.19 7.78
CA GLU A 47 -17.00 10.04 7.89
C GLU A 47 -17.46 8.81 7.11
N HIS A 48 -17.00 8.60 5.88
CA HIS A 48 -17.43 7.47 5.04
C HIS A 48 -16.95 6.11 5.57
N PHE A 49 -15.70 6.05 6.06
CA PHE A 49 -15.07 4.87 6.65
C PHE A 49 -14.70 5.10 8.13
N PRO A 50 -15.70 5.20 9.02
CA PRO A 50 -15.41 5.41 10.42
C PRO A 50 -14.71 4.19 11.01
N LEU A 51 -14.02 4.41 12.13
CA LEU A 51 -13.32 3.36 12.83
C LEU A 51 -14.34 2.42 13.50
N GLN A 52 -14.41 1.17 13.05
CA GLN A 52 -15.38 0.18 13.51
C GLN A 52 -14.70 -1.17 13.73
N THR A 53 -15.10 -1.89 14.78
CA THR A 53 -14.72 -3.30 14.96
C THR A 53 -15.84 -4.16 14.39
N VAL A 54 -15.56 -4.89 13.31
CA VAL A 54 -16.50 -5.86 12.75
C VAL A 54 -16.08 -7.26 13.18
N PHE A 55 -16.98 -7.97 13.84
CA PHE A 55 -16.76 -9.35 14.27
C PHE A 55 -17.10 -10.32 13.14
N ALA A 56 -16.16 -11.15 12.74
CA ALA A 56 -16.38 -12.27 11.82
C ALA A 56 -15.40 -13.41 12.16
N PRO A 57 -15.72 -14.69 11.85
CA PRO A 57 -14.94 -15.85 12.32
C PRO A 57 -13.44 -15.80 12.00
N ASN A 58 -13.06 -15.20 10.87
CA ASN A 58 -11.66 -15.09 10.41
C ASN A 58 -11.14 -13.64 10.45
N ARG A 59 -11.86 -12.72 11.12
CA ARG A 59 -11.50 -11.31 11.18
C ARG A 59 -10.97 -10.97 12.58
N PRO A 60 -9.75 -10.41 12.69
CA PRO A 60 -9.23 -9.94 13.95
C PRO A 60 -10.14 -8.90 14.60
N ALA A 61 -10.35 -8.99 15.92
CA ALA A 61 -11.21 -8.09 16.69
C ALA A 61 -10.55 -6.72 16.97
N TYR A 62 -10.03 -6.06 15.93
CA TYR A 62 -9.45 -4.72 16.02
C TYR A 62 -10.25 -3.71 15.19
N PRO A 63 -10.27 -2.44 15.62
CA PRO A 63 -10.98 -1.39 14.88
C PRO A 63 -10.32 -1.13 13.51
N ARG A 64 -11.11 -1.17 12.43
CA ARG A 64 -10.71 -0.91 11.04
C ARG A 64 -11.49 0.29 10.48
N PHE A 65 -10.99 0.90 9.43
CA PHE A 65 -11.75 1.90 8.67
C PHE A 65 -12.74 1.15 7.78
N VAL A 66 -13.98 1.00 8.22
CA VAL A 66 -14.98 0.17 7.54
C VAL A 66 -16.04 1.06 6.92
N ASN A 67 -16.42 0.78 5.67
CA ASN A 67 -17.47 1.54 5.02
C ASN A 67 -18.77 1.43 5.85
N ARG A 68 -19.35 2.56 6.23
CA ARG A 68 -20.62 2.59 6.97
C ARG A 68 -21.81 2.00 6.20
N TYR A 69 -21.71 1.94 4.88
CA TYR A 69 -22.73 1.41 3.97
C TYR A 69 -22.47 -0.05 3.55
N ASP A 70 -21.25 -0.58 3.76
CA ASP A 70 -20.91 -1.98 3.46
C ASP A 70 -19.85 -2.51 4.45
N SER A 71 -20.26 -3.40 5.36
CA SER A 71 -19.36 -3.97 6.39
C SER A 71 -18.32 -4.97 5.85
N ARG A 72 -18.37 -5.28 4.55
CA ARG A 72 -17.37 -6.08 3.82
C ARG A 72 -16.44 -5.24 2.95
N GLU A 73 -16.52 -3.91 3.03
CA GLU A 73 -15.60 -2.98 2.39
C GLU A 73 -14.79 -2.19 3.43
N MET A 74 -13.47 -2.09 3.23
CA MET A 74 -12.58 -1.35 4.13
C MET A 74 -11.70 -0.35 3.39
N LEU A 75 -11.18 0.63 4.13
CA LEU A 75 -10.24 1.64 3.64
C LEU A 75 -8.81 1.30 4.07
N LEU A 76 -7.88 1.42 3.12
CA LEU A 76 -6.46 1.61 3.35
C LEU A 76 -6.09 3.01 2.89
N VAL A 77 -5.37 3.74 3.74
CA VAL A 77 -4.86 5.07 3.40
C VAL A 77 -3.40 4.91 3.04
N VAL A 78 -2.96 5.46 1.92
CA VAL A 78 -1.57 5.32 1.47
C VAL A 78 -0.98 6.67 1.10
N ASP A 79 0.29 6.87 1.42
CA ASP A 79 1.06 7.99 0.88
C ASP A 79 2.55 7.65 0.74
N GLY A 80 3.26 8.51 0.03
CA GLY A 80 4.67 8.40 -0.29
C GLY A 80 5.30 9.76 -0.48
N SER A 81 6.45 9.95 0.13
CA SER A 81 7.21 11.20 0.11
C SER A 81 8.60 10.95 -0.43
N CYS A 82 9.20 11.96 -1.06
CA CYS A 82 10.58 11.87 -1.51
C CYS A 82 11.31 13.17 -1.19
N VAL A 83 12.34 13.07 -0.35
CA VAL A 83 13.29 14.15 -0.10
C VAL A 83 14.22 14.26 -1.30
N ASN A 84 14.51 15.49 -1.73
CA ASN A 84 15.34 15.78 -2.90
C ASN A 84 14.82 15.13 -4.20
N ASN A 85 13.49 15.02 -4.33
CA ASN A 85 12.82 14.48 -5.51
C ASN A 85 13.32 15.17 -6.80
N GLY A 86 13.73 14.37 -7.79
CA GLY A 86 14.30 14.84 -9.05
C GLY A 86 15.82 15.05 -9.04
N ARG A 87 16.48 14.99 -7.88
CA ARG A 87 17.95 14.93 -7.74
C ARG A 87 18.38 13.49 -7.53
N TYR A 88 18.75 12.83 -8.62
CA TYR A 88 18.96 11.38 -8.68
C TYR A 88 20.04 10.84 -7.72
N SER A 89 21.01 11.67 -7.31
CA SER A 89 22.15 11.26 -6.47
C SER A 89 21.84 11.14 -4.98
N ASP A 90 20.84 11.86 -4.46
CA ASP A 90 20.57 11.98 -3.03
C ASP A 90 19.07 11.89 -2.68
N ALA A 91 18.23 11.54 -3.66
CA ALA A 91 16.81 11.34 -3.45
C ALA A 91 16.53 10.18 -2.48
N LYS A 92 15.71 10.43 -1.46
CA LYS A 92 15.28 9.42 -0.49
C LYS A 92 13.77 9.35 -0.44
N GLY A 93 13.21 8.21 -0.81
CA GLY A 93 11.78 7.94 -0.76
C GLY A 93 11.38 7.34 0.59
N GLY A 94 10.18 7.64 1.04
CA GLY A 94 9.54 7.01 2.19
C GLY A 94 8.09 6.67 1.84
N CYS A 95 7.65 5.52 2.29
CA CYS A 95 6.34 4.94 2.01
C CYS A 95 5.56 4.83 3.32
N SER A 96 4.24 5.03 3.29
CA SER A 96 3.39 4.78 4.45
C SER A 96 2.03 4.26 4.06
N PHE A 97 1.42 3.48 4.95
CA PHE A 97 0.02 3.14 4.84
C PHE A 97 -0.64 2.93 6.20
N MET A 98 -1.93 3.23 6.27
CA MET A 98 -2.77 3.01 7.44
C MET A 98 -3.84 1.95 7.14
N PHE A 99 -3.99 1.01 8.06
CA PHE A 99 -4.86 -0.16 7.91
C PHE A 99 -5.71 -0.47 9.15
N LYS A 100 -5.50 0.26 10.25
CA LYS A 100 -6.36 0.27 11.45
C LYS A 100 -6.21 1.62 12.18
N GLY A 101 -7.10 1.89 13.10
CA GLY A 101 -6.99 3.00 14.05
C GLY A 101 -6.87 2.48 15.49
N SER A 102 -6.54 3.37 16.41
CA SER A 102 -6.72 3.13 17.84
C SER A 102 -8.07 3.67 18.26
N ALA A 103 -8.92 2.84 18.90
CA ALA A 103 -10.21 3.28 19.45
C ALA A 103 -10.06 4.12 20.73
N SER A 104 -8.86 4.14 21.34
CA SER A 104 -8.60 5.00 22.48
C SER A 104 -8.41 6.43 22.00
N GLY A 105 -9.37 7.30 22.28
CA GLY A 105 -9.30 8.75 22.07
C GLY A 105 -8.23 9.46 22.91
N ASN A 106 -7.33 8.72 23.57
CA ASN A 106 -6.14 9.31 24.18
C ASN A 106 -5.10 9.59 23.09
N THR A 107 -4.92 10.89 22.84
CA THR A 107 -3.83 11.52 22.06
C THR A 107 -2.44 11.31 22.69
N HIS A 108 -2.17 10.17 23.32
CA HIS A 108 -0.80 9.75 23.55
C HIS A 108 -0.19 9.43 22.19
N LYS A 109 0.92 10.11 21.86
CA LYS A 109 1.62 10.15 20.57
C LYS A 109 1.53 8.82 19.82
N GLN A 110 0.62 8.71 18.85
CA GLN A 110 0.58 7.55 17.95
C GLN A 110 1.83 7.58 17.07
N VAL A 111 2.82 6.74 17.39
CA VAL A 111 4.05 6.63 16.61
C VAL A 111 3.83 5.59 15.50
N PRO A 112 4.07 5.91 14.22
CA PRO A 112 4.01 4.92 13.13
C PRO A 112 4.99 3.77 13.42
N ILE A 113 4.58 2.54 13.10
CA ILE A 113 5.50 1.40 13.10
C ILE A 113 6.52 1.66 11.99
N THR A 114 7.71 2.10 12.39
CA THR A 114 8.82 2.42 11.47
C THR A 114 9.75 1.21 11.40
N LEU A 115 10.04 0.73 10.18
CA LEU A 115 10.96 -0.38 9.95
C LEU A 115 12.41 0.14 9.76
N PRO A 116 13.46 -0.59 10.22
CA PRO A 116 13.42 -1.87 10.95
C PRO A 116 12.90 -1.71 12.38
N LEU A 117 12.40 -2.81 12.97
CA LEU A 117 11.89 -2.86 14.35
C LEU A 117 13.04 -2.60 15.35
N VAL A 118 13.52 -1.36 15.45
CA VAL A 118 14.50 -0.96 16.45
C VAL A 118 13.83 -1.14 17.81
N GLY A 119 14.31 -2.11 18.59
CA GLY A 119 13.79 -2.49 19.88
C GLY A 119 13.61 -1.29 20.82
N LYS A 120 12.40 -0.73 20.84
CA LYS A 120 11.88 0.00 21.98
C LYS A 120 10.61 -0.71 22.43
N ALA A 121 10.60 -1.00 23.72
CA ALA A 121 9.61 -1.76 24.42
C ALA A 121 8.18 -1.32 24.07
N ALA A 122 7.30 -2.32 24.02
CA ALA A 122 5.86 -2.24 23.83
C ALA A 122 5.15 -1.47 24.97
N THR A 123 5.38 -0.16 25.09
CA THR A 123 4.57 0.73 25.93
C THR A 123 3.58 1.56 25.12
N ASP A 124 3.79 1.70 23.81
CA ASP A 124 2.89 2.42 22.91
C ASP A 124 2.02 1.42 22.13
N THR A 125 0.71 1.67 22.10
CA THR A 125 -0.24 0.86 21.32
C THR A 125 0.20 0.84 19.86
N PRO A 126 0.40 -0.33 19.21
CA PRO A 126 0.87 -0.39 17.84
C PRO A 126 -0.07 0.42 16.96
N SER A 127 0.40 1.56 16.45
CA SER A 127 -0.43 2.38 15.57
C SER A 127 -0.77 1.55 14.34
N GLY A 128 -1.97 1.72 13.80
CA GLY A 128 -2.33 1.07 12.54
C GLY A 128 -1.67 1.67 11.32
N ASN A 129 -0.56 2.38 11.51
CA ASN A 129 0.21 3.08 10.50
C ASN A 129 1.58 2.42 10.39
N VAL A 130 1.93 1.97 9.20
CA VAL A 130 3.22 1.37 8.86
C VAL A 130 3.96 2.35 7.97
N ALA A 131 5.22 2.63 8.28
CA ALA A 131 6.06 3.48 7.47
C ALA A 131 7.46 2.87 7.29
N PHE A 132 8.02 2.99 6.09
CA PHE A 132 9.31 2.41 5.75
C PHE A 132 9.97 3.19 4.62
N GLN A 133 11.30 3.11 4.54
CA GLN A 133 12.03 3.77 3.47
C GLN A 133 11.82 3.01 2.15
N LEU A 134 11.71 3.75 1.04
CA LEU A 134 11.68 3.13 -0.29
C LEU A 134 12.99 2.38 -0.54
N GLU A 135 12.88 1.16 -1.05
CA GLU A 135 14.01 0.29 -1.33
C GLU A 135 14.77 0.73 -2.60
N ALA A 136 16.10 0.58 -2.58
CA ALA A 136 16.96 0.97 -3.68
C ALA A 136 16.78 0.05 -4.90
N GLU A 137 16.70 -1.26 -4.67
CA GLU A 137 16.40 -2.26 -5.69
C GLU A 137 14.89 -2.57 -5.74
N GLY A 138 14.30 -2.48 -6.95
CA GLY A 138 12.91 -2.84 -7.18
C GLY A 138 12.64 -4.36 -7.20
N PRO A 139 11.40 -4.79 -7.47
CA PRO A 139 11.03 -6.22 -7.55
C PRO A 139 11.86 -7.03 -8.56
N THR A 140 12.44 -6.38 -9.57
CA THR A 140 13.29 -7.00 -10.60
C THR A 140 14.76 -7.10 -10.18
N GLY A 141 15.14 -6.57 -9.02
CA GLY A 141 16.54 -6.45 -8.57
C GLY A 141 17.30 -5.29 -9.21
N GLU A 142 16.66 -4.47 -10.05
CA GLU A 142 17.28 -3.30 -10.65
C GLU A 142 17.25 -2.12 -9.66
N SER A 143 18.39 -1.45 -9.51
CA SER A 143 18.47 -0.21 -8.73
C SER A 143 17.82 0.93 -9.52
N LEU A 144 16.76 1.51 -8.98
CA LEU A 144 15.98 2.55 -9.63
C LEU A 144 15.88 3.77 -8.73
N PRO A 145 15.94 4.99 -9.30
CA PRO A 145 15.98 6.20 -8.50
C PRO A 145 14.70 6.40 -7.70
N HIS A 146 14.87 6.93 -6.49
CA HIS A 146 13.77 7.31 -5.65
C HIS A 146 13.05 8.53 -6.22
N THR A 147 11.72 8.42 -6.33
CA THR A 147 10.84 9.51 -6.72
C THR A 147 9.58 9.46 -5.88
N SER A 148 8.85 10.57 -5.76
CA SER A 148 7.58 10.57 -5.03
C SER A 148 6.56 9.58 -5.63
N ASN A 149 6.50 9.47 -6.97
CA ASN A 149 5.62 8.51 -7.64
C ASN A 149 6.00 7.06 -7.32
N ARG A 150 7.30 6.74 -7.31
CA ARG A 150 7.78 5.40 -6.96
C ARG A 150 7.47 5.04 -5.51
N ALA A 151 7.66 5.99 -4.58
CA ALA A 151 7.33 5.81 -3.17
C ALA A 151 5.82 5.58 -2.94
N LYS A 152 4.95 6.36 -3.59
CA LYS A 152 3.50 6.19 -3.50
C LYS A 152 3.04 4.85 -4.09
N LEU A 153 3.58 4.45 -5.24
CA LEU A 153 3.26 3.16 -5.85
C LEU A 153 3.71 1.99 -4.98
N ARG A 154 4.89 2.09 -4.38
CA ARG A 154 5.40 1.10 -3.41
C ARG A 154 4.54 1.00 -2.15
N ALA A 155 4.03 2.14 -1.65
CA ALA A 155 3.12 2.18 -0.51
C ALA A 155 1.80 1.44 -0.78
N VAL A 156 1.21 1.60 -1.98
CA VAL A 156 0.02 0.83 -2.41
C VAL A 156 0.30 -0.67 -2.38
N ILE A 157 1.41 -1.09 -2.97
CA ILE A 157 1.79 -2.51 -3.03
C ILE A 157 2.00 -3.07 -1.63
N ALA A 158 2.71 -2.34 -0.75
CA ALA A 158 2.90 -2.74 0.63
C ALA A 158 1.57 -2.91 1.37
N ALA A 159 0.67 -1.92 1.24
CA ALA A 159 -0.63 -1.95 1.89
C ALA A 159 -1.46 -3.17 1.45
N LEU A 160 -1.48 -3.46 0.15
CA LEU A 160 -2.18 -4.62 -0.39
C LEU A 160 -1.52 -5.94 0.01
N GLN A 161 -0.19 -6.01 0.08
CA GLN A 161 0.56 -7.22 0.49
C GLN A 161 0.52 -7.48 1.99
N PHE A 162 0.25 -6.45 2.80
CA PHE A 162 0.48 -6.46 4.24
C PHE A 162 -0.27 -7.58 4.95
N ARG A 163 -1.52 -7.86 4.56
CA ARG A 163 -2.36 -8.89 5.15
C ARG A 163 -3.13 -9.64 4.06
N PRO A 164 -3.57 -10.89 4.33
CA PRO A 164 -4.46 -11.60 3.44
C PRO A 164 -5.89 -11.04 3.58
N TRP A 165 -6.15 -9.87 3.00
CA TRP A 165 -7.41 -9.14 3.16
C TRP A 165 -8.64 -9.95 2.77
N ASP A 166 -8.52 -10.74 1.70
CA ASP A 166 -9.50 -11.72 1.26
C ASP A 166 -9.80 -12.78 2.35
N ALA A 167 -8.77 -13.34 3.00
CA ALA A 167 -8.95 -14.32 4.08
C ALA A 167 -9.55 -13.72 5.36
N GLU A 168 -9.40 -12.40 5.58
CA GLU A 168 -10.11 -11.65 6.64
C GLU A 168 -11.59 -11.40 6.32
N GLY A 169 -12.06 -11.88 5.16
CA GLY A 169 -13.45 -11.77 4.71
C GLY A 169 -13.80 -10.40 4.13
N TRP A 170 -12.82 -9.60 3.71
CA TRP A 170 -13.10 -8.38 2.95
C TRP A 170 -13.46 -8.74 1.52
N ARG A 171 -14.60 -8.22 1.05
CA ARG A 171 -15.02 -8.32 -0.35
C ARG A 171 -14.38 -7.23 -1.19
N ARG A 172 -14.02 -6.10 -0.57
CA ARG A 172 -13.37 -5.01 -1.27
C ARG A 172 -12.46 -4.20 -0.34
N VAL A 173 -11.32 -3.82 -0.89
CA VAL A 173 -10.35 -2.90 -0.27
C VAL A 173 -10.30 -1.62 -1.11
N VAL A 174 -10.56 -0.49 -0.45
CA VAL A 174 -10.50 0.85 -1.05
C VAL A 174 -9.17 1.50 -0.68
N ILE A 175 -8.42 1.96 -1.68
CA ILE A 175 -7.17 2.68 -1.50
C ILE A 175 -7.43 4.19 -1.59
N LEU A 176 -7.26 4.91 -0.48
CA LEU A 176 -7.31 6.36 -0.44
C LEU A 176 -5.93 6.96 -0.71
N THR A 177 -5.83 7.83 -1.71
CA THR A 177 -4.61 8.58 -2.03
C THR A 177 -4.95 9.92 -2.67
N ASP A 178 -4.05 10.89 -2.57
CA ASP A 178 -4.13 12.22 -3.20
C ASP A 178 -3.45 12.26 -4.58
N LEU A 179 -2.87 11.15 -5.06
CA LEU A 179 -2.08 11.14 -6.30
C LEU A 179 -2.85 10.55 -7.49
N GLU A 180 -3.26 11.43 -8.41
CA GLU A 180 -3.89 11.08 -9.68
C GLU A 180 -3.10 10.04 -10.48
N TYR A 181 -1.77 10.13 -10.50
CA TYR A 181 -0.90 9.16 -11.20
C TYR A 181 -1.14 7.70 -10.76
N ILE A 182 -1.46 7.47 -9.47
CA ILE A 182 -1.76 6.12 -8.97
C ILE A 182 -3.16 5.71 -9.39
N VAL A 183 -4.13 6.61 -9.20
CA VAL A 183 -5.55 6.35 -9.47
C VAL A 183 -5.79 6.11 -10.97
N ASP A 184 -5.37 7.03 -11.83
CA ASP A 184 -5.48 6.89 -13.29
C ASP A 184 -4.58 5.77 -13.82
N GLY A 185 -3.40 5.62 -13.21
CA GLY A 185 -2.49 4.53 -13.55
C GLY A 185 -3.11 3.17 -13.32
N ALA A 186 -3.72 2.92 -12.16
CA ALA A 186 -4.33 1.63 -11.84
C ALA A 186 -5.65 1.38 -12.58
N THR A 187 -6.46 2.42 -12.80
CA THR A 187 -7.82 2.25 -13.34
C THR A 187 -7.92 2.44 -14.86
N ALA A 188 -7.04 3.24 -15.47
CA ALA A 188 -7.11 3.58 -16.89
C ALA A 188 -5.87 3.16 -17.70
N TRP A 189 -4.64 3.37 -17.20
CA TRP A 189 -3.43 3.16 -17.99
C TRP A 189 -2.90 1.72 -17.92
N MET A 190 -2.72 1.18 -16.72
CA MET A 190 -2.25 -0.19 -16.47
C MET A 190 -3.06 -1.23 -17.22
N PRO A 191 -4.41 -1.20 -17.25
CA PRO A 191 -5.19 -2.15 -18.05
C PRO A 191 -4.85 -2.10 -19.55
N ARG A 192 -4.58 -0.90 -20.09
CA ARG A 192 -4.14 -0.72 -21.48
C ARG A 192 -2.71 -1.22 -21.69
N TRP A 193 -1.82 -1.02 -20.72
CA TRP A 193 -0.44 -1.53 -20.77
C TRP A 193 -0.41 -3.06 -20.74
N VAL A 194 -1.20 -3.69 -19.85
CA VAL A 194 -1.32 -5.15 -19.76
C VAL A 194 -1.91 -5.72 -21.06
N LYS A 195 -2.96 -5.09 -21.62
CA LYS A 195 -3.51 -5.48 -22.93
C LYS A 195 -2.47 -5.41 -24.06
N ARG A 196 -1.53 -4.47 -23.98
CA ARG A 196 -0.38 -4.34 -24.90
C ARG A 196 0.85 -5.15 -24.48
N ARG A 197 0.74 -6.02 -23.48
CA ARG A 197 1.85 -6.83 -22.93
C ARG A 197 3.06 -5.97 -22.55
N TRP A 198 2.79 -4.80 -21.98
CA TRP A 198 3.78 -3.81 -21.55
C TRP A 198 4.69 -3.30 -22.67
N ARG A 199 4.24 -3.36 -23.93
CA ARG A 199 4.95 -2.81 -25.09
C ARG A 199 4.46 -1.40 -25.38
N LYS A 200 5.41 -0.46 -25.50
CA LYS A 200 5.09 0.90 -25.96
C LYS A 200 4.78 0.92 -27.46
N PRO A 201 3.94 1.87 -27.93
CA PRO A 201 3.61 2.02 -29.35
C PRO A 201 4.79 2.42 -30.25
N HIS A 202 5.77 3.15 -29.71
CA HIS A 202 6.95 3.62 -30.45
C HIS A 202 8.23 2.93 -29.95
N ARG A 203 9.24 2.81 -30.83
CA ARG A 203 10.55 2.24 -30.44
C ARG A 203 11.22 3.15 -29.41
N GLY A 204 11.45 2.62 -28.21
CA GLY A 204 12.32 3.24 -27.20
C GLY A 204 11.69 3.33 -25.81
N GLY A 205 12.07 2.39 -24.93
CA GLY A 205 11.94 2.52 -23.48
C GLY A 205 10.79 1.76 -22.83
N ALA A 206 11.00 1.35 -21.57
CA ALA A 206 9.97 0.77 -20.70
C ALA A 206 9.03 1.86 -20.15
N TYR A 207 7.82 1.47 -19.74
CA TYR A 207 6.96 2.37 -18.96
C TYR A 207 7.67 2.75 -17.65
N LEU A 208 7.52 3.99 -17.18
CA LEU A 208 8.10 4.41 -15.90
C LEU A 208 7.51 3.57 -14.77
N ASN A 209 8.35 3.13 -13.84
CA ASN A 209 7.98 2.26 -12.70
C ASN A 209 7.29 0.95 -13.12
N ARG A 210 7.60 0.44 -14.32
CA ARG A 210 6.98 -0.79 -14.86
C ARG A 210 7.09 -1.97 -13.90
N ASP A 211 8.23 -2.11 -13.22
CA ASP A 211 8.50 -3.13 -12.22
C ASP A 211 7.45 -3.14 -11.10
N LEU A 212 7.15 -1.97 -10.53
CA LEU A 212 6.13 -1.83 -9.49
C LEU A 212 4.71 -1.92 -10.05
N TRP A 213 4.46 -1.43 -11.27
CA TRP A 213 3.14 -1.57 -11.89
C TRP A 213 2.79 -3.03 -12.22
N GLU A 214 3.76 -3.84 -12.64
CA GLU A 214 3.59 -5.28 -12.84
C GLU A 214 3.31 -6.00 -11.50
N GLU A 215 4.00 -5.61 -10.43
CA GLU A 215 3.76 -6.14 -9.08
C GLU A 215 2.37 -5.75 -8.54
N LEU A 216 1.96 -4.49 -8.72
CA LEU A 216 0.64 -4.02 -8.32
C LEU A 216 -0.46 -4.78 -9.08
N GLN A 217 -0.30 -4.96 -10.39
CA GLN A 217 -1.23 -5.75 -11.20
C GLN A 217 -1.35 -7.17 -10.67
N HIS A 218 -0.21 -7.82 -10.37
CA HIS A 218 -0.21 -9.18 -9.84
C HIS A 218 -0.99 -9.27 -8.53
N ARG A 219 -0.79 -8.31 -7.61
CA ARG A 219 -1.49 -8.30 -6.32
C ARG A 219 -2.98 -8.03 -6.43
N ILE A 220 -3.41 -7.15 -7.35
CA ILE A 220 -4.83 -6.90 -7.63
C ILE A 220 -5.49 -8.15 -8.20
N ASP A 221 -4.81 -8.86 -9.11
CA ASP A 221 -5.33 -10.10 -9.69
C ASP A 221 -5.49 -11.19 -8.63
N GLU A 222 -4.49 -11.38 -7.76
CA GLU A 222 -4.52 -12.36 -6.66
C GLU A 222 -5.70 -12.10 -5.70
N LEU A 223 -5.87 -10.86 -5.23
CA LEU A 223 -6.98 -10.52 -4.33
C LEU A 223 -8.33 -10.78 -5.00
N ARG A 224 -8.47 -10.42 -6.27
CA ARG A 224 -9.72 -10.61 -7.02
C ARG A 224 -10.04 -12.08 -7.25
N GLU A 225 -9.04 -12.90 -7.59
CA GLU A 225 -9.20 -14.36 -7.74
C GLU A 225 -9.72 -14.99 -6.43
N ASN A 226 -9.36 -14.41 -5.29
CA ASN A 226 -9.85 -14.80 -3.96
C ASN A 226 -11.15 -14.09 -3.53
N GLY A 227 -11.81 -13.34 -4.42
CA GLY A 227 -13.10 -12.69 -4.15
C GLY A 227 -13.01 -11.33 -3.46
N CYS A 228 -11.82 -10.71 -3.42
CA CYS A 228 -11.59 -9.37 -2.86
C CYS A 228 -11.23 -8.36 -3.95
N GLU A 229 -12.11 -7.40 -4.22
CA GLU A 229 -11.88 -6.35 -5.21
C GLU A 229 -10.98 -5.23 -4.65
N VAL A 230 -10.22 -4.58 -5.55
CA VAL A 230 -9.47 -3.36 -5.21
C VAL A 230 -10.08 -2.17 -5.93
N ALA A 231 -10.41 -1.14 -5.16
CA ALA A 231 -10.92 0.14 -5.67
C ALA A 231 -10.01 1.30 -5.26
N PHE A 232 -9.92 2.34 -6.07
CA PHE A 232 -9.11 3.54 -5.79
C PHE A 232 -10.00 4.75 -5.56
N TRP A 233 -9.77 5.47 -4.47
CA TRP A 233 -10.43 6.71 -4.13
C TRP A 233 -9.43 7.87 -4.18
N LEU A 234 -9.63 8.78 -5.13
CA LEU A 234 -8.88 10.03 -5.20
C LEU A 234 -9.41 11.01 -4.16
N ALA A 235 -8.59 11.33 -3.16
CA ALA A 235 -8.84 12.40 -2.22
C ALA A 235 -8.72 13.75 -2.96
N ARG A 236 -9.85 14.27 -3.44
CA ARG A 236 -9.92 15.63 -3.98
C ARG A 236 -9.98 16.63 -2.82
N ASP A 237 -9.34 17.78 -3.00
CA ASP A 237 -9.33 18.87 -2.04
C ASP A 237 -10.74 19.48 -1.92
N ASN A 238 -11.58 18.83 -1.12
CA ASN A 238 -13.01 19.11 -1.03
C ASN A 238 -13.27 20.29 -0.08
N ARG A 239 -12.81 21.50 -0.38
CA ARG A 239 -13.19 22.79 0.28
C ARG A 239 -13.10 22.86 1.84
N LYS A 240 -12.78 21.78 2.55
CA LYS A 240 -12.73 21.58 4.01
C LYS A 240 -11.30 21.21 4.50
N GLY A 241 -10.29 21.47 3.68
CA GLY A 241 -8.89 21.14 3.98
C GLY A 241 -8.50 19.69 3.70
N GLU A 242 -7.19 19.43 3.75
CA GLU A 242 -6.59 18.10 3.53
C GLU A 242 -7.18 17.08 4.51
N SER A 243 -7.61 15.91 4.03
CA SER A 243 -8.12 14.83 4.88
C SER A 243 -7.08 14.47 5.95
N GLN A 244 -7.50 14.37 7.22
CA GLN A 244 -6.60 14.02 8.33
C GLN A 244 -5.86 12.70 8.07
N PHE A 245 -6.51 11.75 7.39
CA PHE A 245 -5.89 10.50 6.95
C PHE A 245 -4.72 10.72 5.99
N ILE A 246 -4.91 11.52 4.95
CA ILE A 246 -3.83 11.84 3.99
C ILE A 246 -2.71 12.57 4.70
N ALA A 247 -3.02 13.59 5.51
CA ALA A 247 -2.02 14.35 6.25
C ALA A 247 -1.17 13.46 7.18
N GLN A 248 -1.80 12.50 7.88
CA GLN A 248 -1.10 11.56 8.76
C GLN A 248 -0.21 10.59 7.97
N ALA A 249 -0.71 10.02 6.87
CA ALA A 249 0.07 9.16 6.00
C ALA A 249 1.28 9.91 5.42
N LYS A 250 1.08 11.14 4.93
CA LYS A 250 2.12 12.02 4.39
C LYS A 250 3.22 12.33 5.38
N ALA A 251 2.85 12.66 6.62
CA ALA A 251 3.78 12.93 7.69
C ALA A 251 4.65 11.69 7.99
N ALA A 252 4.04 10.51 8.08
CA ALA A 252 4.75 9.25 8.32
C ALA A 252 5.70 8.90 7.16
N ALA A 253 5.26 9.07 5.90
CA ALA A 253 6.08 8.85 4.72
C ALA A 253 7.30 9.80 4.70
N LYS A 254 7.10 11.07 5.06
CA LYS A 254 8.19 12.07 5.13
C LYS A 254 9.20 11.76 6.24
N GLN A 255 8.75 11.23 7.38
CA GLN A 255 9.63 10.76 8.45
C GLN A 255 10.45 9.55 7.99
N ALA A 256 9.81 8.57 7.36
CA ALA A 256 10.48 7.39 6.82
C ALA A 256 11.52 7.75 5.74
N ALA A 257 11.24 8.74 4.88
CA ALA A 257 12.18 9.22 3.87
C ALA A 257 13.46 9.83 4.46
N ARG A 258 13.42 10.30 5.71
CA ARG A 258 14.54 10.93 6.43
C ARG A 258 15.23 9.97 7.41
N ALA A 259 14.69 8.77 7.59
CA ALA A 259 15.28 7.77 8.46
C ALA A 259 16.66 7.34 7.94
N VAL A 260 17.48 6.82 8.85
CA VAL A 260 18.79 6.25 8.50
C VAL A 260 18.53 4.96 7.71
N PRO A 261 19.15 4.78 6.52
CA PRO A 261 18.97 3.58 5.73
C PRO A 261 19.40 2.34 6.51
N ASP A 262 18.54 1.34 6.51
CA ASP A 262 18.85 0.01 6.99
C ASP A 262 19.33 -0.85 5.83
N ALA A 263 20.45 -1.54 6.01
CA ALA A 263 21.01 -2.47 5.05
C ALA A 263 20.02 -3.60 4.66
N GLN A 264 19.06 -3.95 5.54
CA GLN A 264 18.04 -4.95 5.23
C GLN A 264 16.95 -4.45 4.26
N LEU A 265 16.76 -3.14 4.14
CA LEU A 265 15.76 -2.49 3.27
C LEU A 265 16.35 -1.97 1.95
N GLU A 266 17.58 -2.36 1.61
CA GLU A 266 18.16 -2.02 0.30
C GLU A 266 17.42 -2.69 -0.86
N LYS A 267 16.78 -3.84 -0.60
CA LYS A 267 16.11 -4.66 -1.61
C LYS A 267 14.61 -4.72 -1.39
N PHE A 268 13.85 -4.76 -2.47
CA PHE A 268 12.41 -4.95 -2.43
C PHE A 268 12.01 -6.15 -1.56
N THR A 269 11.17 -5.92 -0.55
CA THR A 269 10.73 -6.97 0.37
C THR A 269 9.21 -7.03 0.49
N LYS A 270 8.69 -8.23 0.73
CA LYS A 270 7.27 -8.38 1.02
C LYS A 270 7.05 -8.10 2.51
N LEU A 271 6.28 -7.05 2.80
CA LEU A 271 5.89 -6.72 4.17
C LEU A 271 4.66 -7.56 4.54
N CYS A 272 4.80 -8.42 5.53
CA CYS A 272 3.72 -9.27 6.03
C CYS A 272 3.46 -8.95 7.51
N GLY A 273 2.30 -8.39 7.81
CA GLY A 273 1.86 -8.14 9.18
C GLY A 273 1.31 -9.42 9.80
N ILE A 274 2.03 -10.03 10.74
CA ILE A 274 1.55 -11.17 11.52
C ILE A 274 1.05 -10.64 12.86
N MET A 275 -0.24 -10.72 13.08
CA MET A 275 -0.82 -10.58 14.42
C MET A 275 -1.82 -11.73 14.55
N VAL A 276 -1.42 -12.71 15.36
CA VAL A 276 -2.23 -13.84 15.82
C VAL A 276 -3.38 -13.29 16.67
#